data_AF-A0A0R3QUQ9-F1
#
_entry.id   AF-A0A0R3QUQ9-F1
#
_cell.length_a   1.000
_cell.length_b   1.000
_cell.length_c   1.000
_cell.angle_alpha   90.00
_cell.angle_beta   90.00
_cell.angle_gamma   90.00
#
_symmetry.space_group_name_H-M   'P 1'
#
loop_
_entity.id
_entity.type
_entity.pdbx_description
1 polymer ?
#
loop_
_entity_poly.entity_id
_entity_poly.type
_entity_poly.pdbx_seq_one_letter_code
_entity_poly.pdbx_strand_id
1 'polypeptide(L)'
;MLDEKDIPIDIHSSKLLDWLLSRRHCNKDWQKNVMIIREKISVAIRDMPEDERIVKLLQGSYINYFHCARIVNILKDTEKGTKNFLGYYSSQRMNDWMQIQQMYEKGNIHLAEAAQILQRMIQYEIPVLKKQISKCDQTITDCVKKEKDYARQMVDSKKQYEKELWKLGIEGVHLKREIISLLTDLPSFLDEMTKSISSLNEPLQYYEQFQAYLHQ
;
A
#
# COMPACT_ATOMS: atom_id res chain seq x y z
N MET A 1 38.59 -36.82 -12.47
CA MET A 1 38.70 -35.44 -12.95
C MET A 1 37.31 -35.01 -13.37
N LEU A 2 36.78 -33.93 -12.81
CA LEU A 2 35.56 -33.31 -13.34
C LEU A 2 35.84 -32.84 -14.77
N ASP A 3 34.89 -33.05 -15.69
CA ASP A 3 34.97 -32.52 -17.04
C ASP A 3 35.02 -30.99 -16.95
N GLU A 4 35.87 -30.31 -17.72
CA GLU A 4 36.04 -28.84 -17.64
C GLU A 4 34.71 -28.11 -17.91
N LYS A 5 33.78 -28.76 -18.60
CA LYS A 5 32.42 -28.28 -18.89
C LYS A 5 31.50 -28.23 -17.67
N ASP A 6 31.81 -28.97 -16.62
CA ASP A 6 31.01 -29.06 -15.39
C ASP A 6 31.49 -28.09 -14.30
N ILE A 7 32.52 -27.29 -14.60
CA ILE A 7 33.04 -26.29 -13.65
C ILE A 7 32.04 -25.12 -13.59
N PRO A 8 31.47 -24.81 -12.42
CA PRO A 8 30.53 -23.70 -12.29
C PRO A 8 31.25 -22.37 -12.51
N ILE A 9 30.63 -21.50 -13.31
CA ILE A 9 31.12 -20.13 -13.54
C ILE A 9 30.38 -19.21 -12.57
N ASP A 10 31.12 -18.61 -11.64
CA ASP A 10 30.60 -17.56 -10.76
C ASP A 10 30.79 -16.18 -11.40
N ILE A 11 29.68 -15.45 -11.56
CA ILE A 11 29.66 -14.12 -12.17
C ILE A 11 28.78 -13.23 -11.31
N HIS A 12 29.37 -12.14 -10.82
CA HIS A 12 28.60 -11.12 -10.14
C HIS A 12 27.53 -10.54 -11.07
N SER A 13 26.29 -10.44 -10.61
CA SER A 13 25.13 -10.05 -11.45
C SER A 13 25.30 -8.70 -12.16
N SER A 14 26.00 -7.75 -11.53
CA SER A 14 26.33 -6.44 -12.14
C SER A 14 27.29 -6.51 -13.32
N LYS A 15 28.01 -7.62 -13.46
CA LYS A 15 29.05 -7.85 -14.47
C LYS A 15 28.64 -8.88 -15.51
N LEU A 16 27.44 -9.46 -15.41
CA LEU A 16 26.97 -10.48 -16.34
C LEU A 16 26.97 -9.98 -17.80
N LEU A 17 26.45 -8.79 -18.07
CA LEU A 17 26.45 -8.22 -19.41
C LEU A 17 27.87 -7.95 -19.93
N ASP A 18 28.72 -7.33 -19.11
CA ASP A 18 30.12 -7.08 -19.44
C ASP A 18 30.86 -8.38 -19.76
N TRP A 19 30.62 -9.42 -18.96
CA TRP A 19 31.20 -10.75 -19.13
C TRP A 19 30.78 -11.37 -20.46
N LEU A 20 29.47 -11.35 -20.78
CA LEU A 20 28.93 -11.86 -22.05
C LEU A 20 29.57 -11.17 -23.27
N LEU A 21 29.75 -9.84 -23.20
CA LEU A 21 30.37 -9.06 -24.28
C LEU A 21 31.88 -9.32 -24.39
N SER A 22 32.59 -9.38 -23.26
CA SER A 22 34.05 -9.58 -23.23
C SER A 22 34.47 -10.93 -23.81
N ARG A 23 33.66 -11.96 -23.60
CA ARG A 23 33.86 -13.33 -24.11
C ARG A 23 33.23 -13.57 -25.47
N ARG A 24 32.64 -12.54 -26.08
CA ARG A 24 31.97 -12.60 -27.40
C ARG A 24 30.79 -13.58 -27.45
N HIS A 25 30.13 -13.83 -26.32
CA HIS A 25 28.84 -14.55 -26.32
C HIS A 25 27.74 -13.69 -26.95
N CYS A 26 27.84 -12.36 -26.83
CA CYS A 26 26.97 -11.40 -27.48
C CYS A 26 27.83 -10.35 -28.21
N ASN A 27 27.28 -9.76 -29.28
CA ASN A 27 27.97 -8.71 -30.02
C ASN A 27 27.83 -7.34 -29.33
N LYS A 28 28.83 -6.47 -29.49
CA LYS A 28 28.83 -5.11 -28.89
C LYS A 28 27.74 -4.19 -29.45
N ASP A 29 27.26 -4.46 -30.65
CA ASP A 29 26.19 -3.72 -31.33
C ASP A 29 24.78 -4.23 -30.94
N TRP A 30 24.66 -5.13 -29.95
CA TRP A 30 23.37 -5.68 -29.52
C TRP A 30 22.33 -4.59 -29.18
N GLN A 31 22.75 -3.44 -28.63
CA GLN A 31 21.85 -2.32 -28.31
C GLN A 31 21.21 -1.72 -29.56
N LYS A 32 21.94 -1.64 -30.67
CA LYS A 32 21.38 -1.17 -31.94
C LYS A 32 20.41 -2.20 -32.49
N ASN A 33 20.80 -3.48 -32.44
CA ASN A 33 19.98 -4.57 -32.96
C ASN A 33 18.68 -4.76 -32.17
N VAL A 34 18.71 -4.59 -30.84
CA VAL A 34 17.50 -4.68 -30.01
C VAL A 34 16.52 -3.54 -30.32
N MET A 35 17.00 -2.34 -30.68
CA MET A 35 16.12 -1.24 -31.11
C MET A 35 15.37 -1.58 -32.40
N ILE A 36 16.06 -2.18 -33.37
CA ILE A 36 15.44 -2.65 -34.62
C ILE A 36 14.37 -3.72 -34.32
N ILE A 37 14.67 -4.64 -33.40
CA ILE A 37 13.70 -5.66 -32.97
C ILE A 37 12.48 -5.02 -32.31
N ARG A 38 12.67 -4.00 -31.46
CA ARG A 38 11.55 -3.26 -30.85
C ARG A 38 10.64 -2.59 -31.87
N GLU A 39 11.22 -1.98 -32.89
CA GLU A 39 10.44 -1.35 -33.95
C GLU A 39 9.55 -2.38 -34.65
N LYS A 40 10.13 -3.54 -34.99
CA LYS A 40 9.37 -4.68 -35.54
C LYS A 40 8.28 -5.19 -34.60
N ILE A 41 8.55 -5.30 -33.30
CA ILE A 41 7.54 -5.65 -32.31
C ILE A 41 6.38 -4.65 -32.33
N SER A 42 6.67 -3.34 -32.38
CA SER A 42 5.63 -2.30 -32.40
C SER A 42 4.69 -2.40 -33.60
N VAL A 43 5.20 -2.86 -34.74
CA VAL A 43 4.42 -3.12 -35.95
C VAL A 43 3.61 -4.40 -35.79
N ALA A 44 4.25 -5.50 -35.36
CA ALA A 44 3.62 -6.81 -35.23
C ALA A 44 2.52 -6.88 -34.15
N ILE A 45 2.55 -5.99 -33.15
CA ILE A 45 1.51 -5.87 -32.12
C ILE A 45 0.16 -5.44 -32.72
N ARG A 46 0.18 -4.63 -33.78
CA ARG A 46 -1.05 -4.08 -34.38
C ARG A 46 -1.92 -5.16 -35.03
N ASP A 47 -1.31 -6.28 -35.39
CA ASP A 47 -1.97 -7.42 -36.02
C ASP A 47 -2.22 -8.58 -35.03
N MET A 48 -2.21 -8.33 -33.71
CA MET A 48 -2.42 -9.39 -32.71
C MET A 48 -3.88 -9.82 -32.57
N PRO A 49 -4.17 -11.12 -32.37
CA PRO A 49 -5.52 -11.62 -32.14
C PRO A 49 -5.99 -11.29 -30.72
N GLU A 50 -7.31 -11.27 -30.53
CA GLU A 50 -7.97 -11.14 -29.23
C GLU A 50 -7.89 -12.44 -28.40
N ASP A 51 -6.72 -13.11 -28.36
CA ASP A 51 -6.48 -14.19 -27.41
C ASP A 51 -6.15 -13.57 -26.04
N GLU A 52 -6.96 -13.88 -25.02
CA GLU A 52 -6.80 -13.33 -23.67
C GLU A 52 -5.39 -13.55 -23.10
N ARG A 53 -4.72 -14.66 -23.46
CA ARG A 53 -3.36 -14.98 -23.02
C ARG A 53 -2.34 -14.03 -23.64
N ILE A 54 -2.52 -13.70 -24.92
CA ILE A 54 -1.67 -12.74 -25.64
C ILE A 54 -1.94 -11.33 -25.11
N VAL A 55 -3.21 -10.95 -24.92
CA VAL A 55 -3.59 -9.65 -24.35
C VAL A 55 -2.93 -9.45 -22.98
N LYS A 56 -2.94 -10.45 -22.09
CA LYS A 56 -2.25 -10.38 -20.79
C LYS A 56 -0.73 -10.21 -20.91
N LEU A 57 -0.09 -10.80 -21.92
CA LEU A 57 1.36 -10.65 -22.15
C LEU A 57 1.73 -9.28 -22.73
N LEU A 58 0.81 -8.65 -23.44
CA LEU A 58 0.94 -7.29 -23.96
C LEU A 58 0.51 -6.24 -22.92
N GLN A 59 -0.28 -6.64 -21.93
CA GLN A 59 -0.65 -5.84 -20.76
C GLN A 59 0.53 -5.77 -19.78
N GLY A 60 1.47 -4.88 -20.08
CA GLY A 60 2.65 -4.64 -19.25
C GLY A 60 3.66 -3.82 -20.04
N SER A 61 4.26 -2.84 -19.39
CA SER A 61 5.29 -2.03 -20.02
C SER A 61 6.52 -2.89 -20.33
N TYR A 62 7.03 -2.75 -21.57
CA TYR A 62 8.24 -3.36 -22.11
C TYR A 62 8.15 -4.86 -22.49
N ILE A 63 7.87 -5.11 -23.78
CA ILE A 63 7.94 -6.44 -24.39
C ILE A 63 9.41 -6.78 -24.70
N ASN A 64 9.79 -8.01 -24.36
CA ASN A 64 11.16 -8.54 -24.52
C ASN A 64 11.13 -9.95 -25.12
N TYR A 65 12.30 -10.56 -25.30
CA TYR A 65 12.43 -11.92 -25.87
C TYR A 65 11.49 -12.97 -25.24
N PHE A 66 11.38 -13.02 -23.90
CA PHE A 66 10.59 -14.04 -23.22
C PHE A 66 9.09 -13.92 -23.54
N HIS A 67 8.60 -12.69 -23.70
CA HIS A 67 7.24 -12.43 -24.15
C HIS A 67 7.06 -12.88 -25.60
N CYS A 68 8.00 -12.54 -26.49
CA CYS A 68 7.95 -12.93 -27.89
C CYS A 68 7.95 -14.46 -28.06
N ALA A 69 8.82 -15.17 -27.35
CA ALA A 69 8.88 -16.63 -27.37
C ALA A 69 7.57 -17.27 -26.87
N ARG A 70 6.95 -16.68 -25.85
CA ARG A 70 5.65 -17.15 -25.34
C ARG A 70 4.51 -16.88 -26.30
N ILE A 71 4.50 -15.72 -26.96
CA ILE A 71 3.54 -15.39 -28.03
C ILE A 71 3.67 -16.39 -29.18
N VAL A 72 4.90 -16.67 -29.65
CA VAL A 72 5.13 -17.69 -30.69
C VAL A 72 4.61 -19.06 -30.28
N ASN A 73 4.82 -19.47 -29.02
CA ASN A 73 4.30 -20.75 -28.53
C ASN A 73 2.76 -20.78 -28.50
N ILE A 74 2.11 -19.70 -28.07
CA ILE A 74 0.65 -19.60 -28.11
C ILE A 74 0.14 -19.67 -29.56
N LEU A 75 0.77 -18.94 -30.48
CA LEU A 75 0.40 -18.95 -31.90
C LEU A 75 0.56 -20.34 -32.53
N LYS A 76 1.60 -21.11 -32.17
CA LYS A 76 1.75 -22.51 -32.60
C LYS A 76 0.60 -23.40 -32.14
N ASP A 77 0.06 -23.16 -30.95
CA ASP A 77 -1.05 -23.94 -30.40
C ASP A 77 -2.38 -23.56 -31.06
N THR A 78 -2.59 -22.28 -31.39
CA THR A 78 -3.84 -21.76 -31.96
C THR A 78 -3.91 -21.89 -33.49
N GLU A 79 -2.78 -21.86 -34.19
CA GLU A 79 -2.71 -21.88 -35.67
C GLU A 79 -2.23 -23.23 -36.22
N LYS A 80 -2.61 -24.35 -35.57
CA LYS A 80 -2.28 -25.70 -36.05
C LYS A 80 -2.86 -25.95 -37.45
N GLY A 81 -1.98 -26.06 -38.46
CA GLY A 81 -2.32 -26.62 -39.77
C GLY A 81 -1.93 -25.81 -41.00
N THR A 82 -1.31 -24.66 -40.85
CA THR A 82 -1.06 -23.74 -41.98
C THR A 82 0.41 -23.67 -42.36
N LYS A 83 1.06 -24.79 -42.72
CA LYS A 83 2.41 -24.74 -43.31
C LYS A 83 2.36 -24.87 -44.82
N ASN A 84 3.03 -23.95 -45.50
CA ASN A 84 3.19 -23.95 -46.95
C ASN A 84 4.21 -25.03 -47.35
N PHE A 85 4.27 -25.39 -48.63
CA PHE A 85 5.19 -26.41 -49.17
C PHE A 85 6.68 -26.17 -48.84
N LEU A 86 7.06 -24.92 -48.57
CA LEU A 86 8.41 -24.50 -48.17
C LEU A 86 8.65 -24.49 -46.64
N GLY A 87 7.71 -24.98 -45.84
CA GLY A 87 7.81 -25.06 -44.38
C GLY A 87 7.48 -23.78 -43.60
N TYR A 88 7.20 -22.67 -44.27
CA TYR A 88 6.73 -21.42 -43.67
C TYR A 88 5.27 -21.53 -43.24
N TYR A 89 4.88 -20.81 -42.18
CA TYR A 89 3.47 -20.71 -41.81
C TYR A 89 2.75 -19.81 -42.82
N SER A 90 1.47 -20.05 -43.13
CA SER A 90 0.70 -19.22 -44.05
C SER A 90 0.23 -17.92 -43.40
N SER A 91 0.18 -17.90 -42.07
CA SER A 91 -0.18 -16.73 -41.26
C SER A 91 0.97 -15.73 -41.24
N GLN A 92 0.70 -14.51 -41.70
CA GLN A 92 1.65 -13.39 -41.67
C GLN A 92 2.12 -13.12 -40.23
N ARG A 93 1.18 -13.06 -39.29
CA ARG A 93 1.43 -12.91 -37.86
C ARG A 93 2.41 -13.94 -37.33
N MET A 94 2.20 -15.23 -37.61
CA MET A 94 3.09 -16.28 -37.13
C MET A 94 4.51 -16.11 -37.69
N ASN A 95 4.63 -15.75 -38.97
CA ASN A 95 5.92 -15.47 -39.59
C ASN A 95 6.61 -14.24 -38.98
N ASP A 96 5.87 -13.16 -38.71
CA ASP A 96 6.40 -11.93 -38.12
C ASP A 96 6.97 -12.18 -36.72
N TRP A 97 6.23 -12.88 -35.87
CA TRP A 97 6.66 -13.20 -34.51
C TRP A 97 7.79 -14.24 -34.47
N MET A 98 7.79 -15.21 -35.37
CA MET A 98 8.94 -16.10 -35.56
C MET A 98 10.19 -15.35 -36.02
N GLN A 99 10.04 -14.40 -36.95
CA GLN A 99 11.17 -13.57 -37.40
C GLN A 99 11.72 -12.73 -36.26
N ILE A 100 10.85 -12.11 -35.45
CA ILE A 100 11.25 -11.36 -34.24
C ILE A 100 12.04 -12.27 -33.29
N GLN A 101 11.56 -13.48 -33.03
CA GLN A 101 12.27 -14.46 -32.19
C GLN A 101 13.65 -14.81 -32.77
N GLN A 102 13.73 -15.11 -34.07
CA GLN A 102 14.99 -15.41 -34.75
C GLN A 102 15.97 -14.23 -34.71
N MET A 103 15.49 -12.99 -34.83
CA MET A 103 16.33 -11.80 -34.71
C MET A 103 16.93 -11.67 -33.31
N TYR A 104 16.19 -12.04 -32.26
CA TYR A 104 16.71 -12.08 -30.89
C TYR A 104 17.74 -13.20 -30.66
N GLU A 105 17.54 -14.36 -31.28
CA GLU A 105 18.44 -15.51 -31.20
C GLU A 105 19.73 -15.26 -31.98
N LYS A 106 19.65 -14.55 -33.11
CA LYS A 106 20.80 -14.16 -33.92
C LYS A 106 21.75 -13.28 -33.10
N GLY A 107 22.98 -13.76 -32.92
CA GLY A 107 24.00 -13.04 -32.15
C GLY A 107 23.70 -12.96 -30.65
N ASN A 108 22.79 -13.81 -30.15
CA ASN A 108 22.42 -13.93 -28.74
C ASN A 108 21.97 -12.61 -28.09
N ILE A 109 21.23 -11.77 -28.82
CA ILE A 109 20.76 -10.47 -28.33
C ILE A 109 19.85 -10.65 -27.10
N HIS A 110 19.05 -11.72 -27.09
CA HIS A 110 18.21 -12.07 -25.94
C HIS A 110 18.99 -12.24 -24.63
N LEU A 111 20.22 -12.80 -24.68
CA LEU A 111 21.06 -12.95 -23.49
C LEU A 111 21.55 -11.59 -22.97
N ALA A 112 21.96 -10.69 -23.88
CA ALA A 112 22.41 -9.35 -23.51
C ALA A 112 21.27 -8.52 -22.90
N GLU A 113 20.09 -8.56 -23.52
CA GLU A 113 18.90 -7.89 -22.97
C GLU A 113 18.51 -8.48 -21.60
N ALA A 114 18.47 -9.82 -21.47
CA ALA A 114 18.14 -10.48 -20.22
C ALA A 114 19.13 -10.13 -19.10
N ALA A 115 20.42 -10.09 -19.40
CA ALA A 115 21.46 -9.69 -18.45
C ALA A 115 21.26 -8.23 -17.99
N GLN A 116 20.92 -7.32 -18.92
CA GLN A 116 20.63 -5.92 -18.58
C GLN A 116 19.39 -5.79 -17.68
N ILE A 117 18.31 -6.52 -18.00
CA ILE A 117 17.09 -6.55 -17.19
C ILE A 117 17.38 -7.08 -15.79
N LEU A 118 18.11 -8.20 -15.70
CA LEU A 118 18.49 -8.81 -14.43
C LEU A 118 19.33 -7.86 -13.57
N GLN A 119 20.30 -7.19 -14.19
CA GLN A 119 21.12 -6.19 -13.52
C GLN A 119 20.26 -5.05 -12.95
N ARG A 120 19.33 -4.51 -13.73
CA ARG A 120 18.42 -3.44 -13.28
C ARG A 120 17.54 -3.91 -12.12
N MET A 121 16.98 -5.11 -12.24
CA MET A 121 16.12 -5.70 -11.21
C MET A 121 16.85 -5.84 -9.88
N ILE A 122 18.07 -6.38 -9.89
CA ILE A 122 18.85 -6.62 -8.67
C ILE A 122 19.35 -5.31 -8.06
N GLN A 123 19.81 -4.37 -8.88
CA GLN A 123 20.45 -3.15 -8.39
C GLN A 123 19.47 -2.08 -7.93
N TYR A 124 18.29 -2.01 -8.56
CA TYR A 124 17.39 -0.87 -8.37
C TYR A 124 15.98 -1.32 -7.97
N GLU A 125 15.34 -2.17 -8.77
CA GLU A 125 13.91 -2.50 -8.56
C GLU A 125 13.68 -3.25 -7.25
N ILE A 126 14.41 -4.34 -7.00
CA ILE A 126 14.26 -5.16 -5.79
C ILE A 126 14.57 -4.34 -4.52
N PRO A 127 15.66 -3.55 -4.43
CA PRO A 127 15.89 -2.69 -3.28
C PRO A 127 14.78 -1.66 -3.04
N VAL A 128 14.27 -1.02 -4.09
CA VAL A 128 13.16 -0.06 -3.98
C VAL A 128 11.90 -0.74 -3.46
N LEU A 129 11.54 -1.90 -4.04
CA LEU A 129 10.39 -2.68 -3.60
C LEU A 129 10.53 -3.13 -2.15
N LYS A 130 11.71 -3.61 -1.73
CA LYS A 130 11.99 -3.96 -0.32
C LYS A 130 11.78 -2.78 0.62
N LYS A 131 12.23 -1.58 0.22
CA LYS A 131 12.04 -0.36 1.02
C LYS A 131 10.57 0.04 1.10
N GLN A 132 9.81 -0.12 0.01
CA GLN A 132 8.37 0.12 -0.01
C GLN A 132 7.62 -0.84 0.91
N ILE A 133 7.94 -2.14 0.85
CA ILE A 133 7.36 -3.16 1.75
C ILE A 133 7.61 -2.79 3.21
N SER A 134 8.86 -2.49 3.57
CA SER A 134 9.21 -2.09 4.94
C SER A 134 8.44 -0.85 5.42
N LYS A 135 8.20 0.13 4.54
CA LYS A 135 7.39 1.32 4.87
C LYS A 135 5.92 0.95 5.10
N CYS A 136 5.36 0.05 4.28
CA CYS A 136 4.01 -0.45 4.46
C CYS A 136 3.88 -1.20 5.79
N ASP A 137 4.82 -2.07 6.12
CA ASP A 137 4.83 -2.83 7.39
C ASP A 137 4.90 -1.90 8.61
N GLN A 138 5.72 -0.85 8.55
CA GLN A 138 5.76 0.17 9.61
C GLN A 138 4.42 0.89 9.73
N THR A 139 3.80 1.26 8.61
CA THR A 139 2.50 1.93 8.60
C THR A 139 1.41 1.04 9.21
N ILE A 140 1.40 -0.25 8.87
CA ILE A 140 0.47 -1.23 9.44
C ILE A 140 0.66 -1.30 10.96
N THR A 141 1.91 -1.40 11.42
CA THR A 141 2.24 -1.47 12.85
C THR A 141 1.74 -0.23 13.61
N ASP A 142 1.96 0.96 13.05
CA ASP A 142 1.52 2.22 13.63
C ASP A 142 -0.02 2.34 13.67
N CYS A 143 -0.70 1.89 12.62
CA CYS A 143 -2.17 1.84 12.57
C CYS A 143 -2.74 0.91 13.64
N VAL A 144 -2.19 -0.30 13.79
CA VAL A 144 -2.62 -1.26 14.82
C VAL A 144 -2.39 -0.70 16.23
N LYS A 145 -1.28 0.02 16.44
CA LYS A 145 -1.02 0.69 17.72
C LYS A 145 -2.05 1.79 18.00
N LYS A 146 -2.30 2.66 17.02
CA LYS A 146 -3.30 3.74 17.14
C LYS A 146 -4.70 3.21 17.41
N GLU A 147 -5.10 2.12 16.75
CA GLU A 147 -6.39 1.48 16.99
C GLU A 147 -6.54 1.08 18.46
N LYS A 148 -5.52 0.43 19.04
CA LYS A 148 -5.52 0.04 20.46
C LYS A 148 -5.55 1.26 21.39
N ASP A 149 -4.80 2.30 21.07
CA ASP A 149 -4.77 3.52 21.88
C ASP A 149 -6.12 4.25 21.84
N TYR A 150 -6.77 4.34 20.68
CA TYR A 150 -8.12 4.90 20.55
C TYR A 150 -9.19 4.08 21.27
N ALA A 151 -9.10 2.75 21.21
CA ALA A 151 -10.01 1.88 21.96
C ALA A 151 -9.90 2.11 23.47
N ARG A 152 -8.68 2.25 24.00
CA ARG A 152 -8.45 2.60 25.41
C ARG A 152 -8.97 3.99 25.75
N GLN A 153 -8.63 4.98 24.93
CA GLN A 153 -9.06 6.36 25.13
C GLN A 153 -10.60 6.49 25.13
N MET A 154 -11.29 5.75 24.28
CA MET A 154 -12.75 5.69 24.24
C MET A 154 -13.33 5.18 25.56
N VAL A 155 -12.80 4.06 26.06
CA VAL A 155 -13.23 3.46 27.34
C VAL A 155 -13.00 4.42 28.50
N ASP A 156 -11.81 5.03 28.56
CA ASP A 156 -11.46 5.94 29.66
C ASP A 156 -12.28 7.24 29.60
N SER A 157 -12.50 7.78 28.41
CA SER A 157 -13.34 8.97 28.20
C SER A 157 -14.80 8.70 28.58
N LYS A 158 -15.33 7.51 28.25
CA LYS A 158 -16.67 7.08 28.67
C LYS A 158 -16.76 6.97 30.19
N LYS A 159 -15.81 6.31 30.85
CA LYS A 159 -15.77 6.22 32.32
C LYS A 159 -15.68 7.58 32.99
N GLN A 160 -14.88 8.48 32.44
CA GLN A 160 -14.75 9.84 32.97
C GLN A 160 -16.07 10.61 32.82
N TYR A 161 -16.72 10.50 31.66
CA TYR A 161 -18.04 11.10 31.43
C TYR A 161 -19.08 10.57 32.43
N GLU A 162 -19.20 9.25 32.58
CA GLU A 162 -20.12 8.61 33.54
C GLU A 162 -19.83 9.04 34.99
N LYS A 163 -18.56 9.19 35.37
CA LYS A 163 -18.16 9.68 36.69
C LYS A 163 -18.60 11.13 36.93
N GLU A 164 -18.50 12.00 35.93
CA GLU A 164 -18.96 13.39 36.04
C GLU A 164 -20.49 13.48 36.12
N LEU A 165 -21.22 12.66 35.35
CA LEU A 165 -22.69 12.55 35.48
C LEU A 165 -23.09 12.13 36.89
N TRP A 166 -22.44 11.11 37.44
CA TRP A 166 -22.70 10.63 38.80
C TRP A 166 -22.44 11.71 39.85
N LYS A 167 -21.33 12.46 39.74
CA LYS A 167 -21.01 13.57 40.67
C LYS A 167 -22.07 14.67 40.64
N LEU A 168 -22.64 14.94 39.46
CA LEU A 168 -23.68 15.94 39.28
C LEU A 168 -25.07 15.41 39.69
N GLY A 169 -25.21 14.12 39.97
CA GLY A 169 -26.50 13.51 40.31
C GLY A 169 -27.46 13.40 39.13
N ILE A 170 -26.94 13.32 37.90
CA ILE A 170 -27.73 13.29 36.66
C ILE A 170 -27.51 11.99 35.88
N GLU A 171 -28.49 11.57 35.09
CA GLU A 171 -28.45 10.34 34.29
C GLU A 171 -27.77 10.55 32.93
N GLY A 172 -27.79 11.78 32.40
CA GLY A 172 -27.15 12.16 31.14
C GLY A 172 -27.93 11.83 29.87
N VAL A 173 -29.25 11.61 29.96
CA VAL A 173 -30.13 11.28 28.83
C VAL A 173 -30.64 12.56 28.15
N HIS A 174 -31.05 13.55 28.94
CA HIS A 174 -31.51 14.87 28.53
C HIS A 174 -30.82 15.95 29.37
N LEU A 175 -29.49 16.04 29.22
CA LEU A 175 -28.60 16.93 29.99
C LEU A 175 -29.18 18.31 30.30
N LYS A 176 -29.70 19.03 29.30
CA LYS A 176 -30.26 20.37 29.50
C LYS A 176 -31.43 20.37 30.48
N ARG A 177 -32.34 19.39 30.37
CA ARG A 177 -33.50 19.27 31.27
C ARG A 177 -33.05 18.87 32.67
N GLU A 178 -32.15 17.90 32.77
CA GLU A 178 -31.64 17.38 34.05
C GLU A 178 -30.88 18.46 34.83
N ILE A 179 -30.05 19.26 34.16
CA ILE A 179 -29.36 20.41 34.78
C ILE A 179 -30.36 21.47 35.25
N ILE A 180 -31.40 21.76 34.46
CA ILE A 180 -32.43 22.73 34.86
C ILE A 180 -33.24 22.22 36.06
N SER A 181 -33.54 20.91 36.15
CA SER A 181 -34.22 20.35 37.33
C SER A 181 -33.38 20.44 38.60
N LEU A 182 -32.05 20.40 38.53
CA LEU A 182 -31.23 20.64 39.73
C LEU A 182 -31.42 22.05 40.31
N LEU A 183 -31.84 23.02 39.49
CA LEU A 183 -32.10 24.39 39.94
C LEU A 183 -33.45 24.56 40.63
N THR A 184 -34.40 23.62 40.49
CA THR A 184 -35.73 23.77 41.09
C THR A 184 -35.74 23.62 42.60
N ASP A 185 -34.74 22.94 43.16
CA ASP A 185 -34.60 22.72 44.60
C ASP A 185 -33.82 23.85 45.29
N LEU A 186 -33.24 24.76 44.52
CA LEU A 186 -32.45 25.88 45.04
C LEU A 186 -33.30 26.92 45.81
N PRO A 187 -34.50 27.34 45.35
CA PRO A 187 -35.32 28.29 46.08
C PRO A 187 -35.77 27.78 47.45
N SER A 188 -36.16 26.51 47.56
CA SER A 188 -36.57 25.91 48.84
C SER A 188 -35.39 25.81 49.81
N PHE A 189 -34.20 25.41 49.32
CA PHE A 189 -32.98 25.41 50.12
C PHE A 189 -32.62 26.81 50.65
N LEU A 190 -32.69 27.84 49.81
CA LEU A 190 -32.45 29.22 50.23
C LEU A 190 -33.50 29.73 51.22
N ASP A 191 -34.76 29.33 51.08
CA ASP A 191 -35.83 29.67 52.02
C ASP A 191 -35.61 29.03 53.39
N GLU A 192 -35.19 27.76 53.44
CA GLU A 192 -34.82 27.08 54.69
C GLU A 192 -33.63 27.74 55.38
N MET A 193 -32.59 28.12 54.63
CA MET A 193 -31.47 28.89 55.16
C MET A 193 -31.94 30.24 55.71
N THR A 194 -32.79 30.95 54.98
CA THR A 194 -33.30 32.26 55.38
C THR A 194 -34.13 32.16 56.66
N LYS A 195 -34.98 31.13 56.78
CA LYS A 195 -35.73 30.83 58.01
C LYS A 195 -34.81 30.54 59.19
N SER A 196 -33.77 29.72 58.97
CA SER A 196 -32.79 29.39 59.99
C SER A 196 -32.04 30.64 60.47
N ILE A 197 -31.61 31.51 59.57
CA ILE A 197 -30.97 32.79 59.91
C ILE A 197 -31.94 33.71 60.63
N SER A 198 -33.19 33.81 60.17
CA SER A 198 -34.21 34.67 60.77
C SER A 198 -34.56 34.25 62.20
N SER A 199 -34.47 32.96 62.52
CA SER A 199 -34.68 32.46 63.88
C SER A 199 -33.65 32.98 64.90
N LEU A 200 -32.48 33.44 64.43
CA LEU A 200 -31.46 34.04 65.27
C LEU A 200 -31.77 35.50 65.65
N ASN A 201 -32.78 36.12 65.05
CA ASN A 201 -33.11 37.52 65.26
C ASN A 201 -33.64 37.79 66.68
N GLU A 202 -34.48 36.91 67.24
CA GLU A 202 -35.00 37.04 68.61
C GLU A 202 -33.88 36.95 69.67
N PRO A 203 -32.99 35.93 69.66
CA PRO A 203 -31.83 35.89 70.53
C PRO A 203 -30.90 37.10 70.38
N LEU A 204 -30.69 37.58 69.16
CA LEU A 204 -29.86 38.75 68.87
C LEU A 204 -30.47 40.01 69.49
N GLN A 205 -31.77 40.27 69.27
CA GLN A 205 -32.48 41.39 69.87
C GLN A 205 -32.50 41.33 71.39
N TYR A 206 -32.68 40.14 71.97
CA TYR A 206 -32.59 39.95 73.41
C TYR A 206 -31.20 40.36 73.93
N TYR A 207 -30.13 39.92 73.26
CA TYR A 207 -28.76 40.27 73.63
C TYR A 207 -28.50 41.79 73.48
N GLU A 208 -28.96 42.41 72.40
CA GLU A 208 -28.85 43.86 72.18
C GLU A 208 -29.58 44.67 73.26
N GLN A 209 -30.80 44.27 73.61
CA GLN A 209 -31.58 44.90 74.68
C GLN A 209 -30.94 44.70 76.06
N PHE A 210 -30.43 43.50 76.34
CA PHE A 210 -29.71 43.21 77.57
C PHE A 210 -28.44 44.06 77.69
N GLN A 211 -27.67 44.19 76.61
CA GLN A 211 -26.49 45.05 76.56
C GLN A 211 -26.87 46.53 76.77
N ALA A 212 -27.94 47.02 76.13
CA ALA A 212 -28.41 48.40 76.30
C ALA A 212 -28.88 48.68 77.74
N TYR A 213 -29.53 47.71 78.40
CA TYR A 213 -29.93 47.81 79.80
C TYR A 213 -28.73 47.86 80.76
N LEU A 214 -27.66 47.09 80.49
CA LEU A 214 -26.44 47.10 81.31
C LEU A 214 -25.60 48.39 81.16
N HIS A 215 -25.84 49.17 80.11
CA HIS A 215 -25.13 50.44 79.84
C HIS A 215 -25.98 51.70 80.13
N GLN A 216 -27.18 51.55 80.71
CA GLN A 216 -27.91 52.62 81.41
C GLN A 216 -27.44 52.75 82.86
#